data_AF-A0A1D9H1V6-F1
#
_entry.id   AF-A0A1D9H1V6-F1
#
_cell.length_a   1.000
_cell.length_b   1.000
_cell.length_c   1.000
_cell.angle_alpha   90.00
_cell.angle_beta   90.00
_cell.angle_gamma   90.00
#
_symmetry.space_group_name_H-M   'P 1'
#
loop_
_entity.id
_entity.type
_entity.pdbx_description
1 polymer ?
#
loop_
_entity_poly.entity_id
_entity_poly.type
_entity_poly.pdbx_seq_one_letter_code
_entity_poly.pdbx_strand_id
1 'polypeptide(L)' 'MFYVKNVPGWERMLRIVAGALAVAGALAWLPASWRIAGALAAAGIVVSGLVGFCPMCAMVGRRLDKGAVTRRN' A
#
# COMPACT_ATOMS: atom_id res chain seq x y z
N MET A 1 -17.15 -10.61 9.61
CA MET A 1 -16.11 -11.02 8.64
C MET A 1 -15.63 -9.79 7.86
N PHE A 2 -14.60 -9.09 8.33
CA PHE A 2 -14.17 -7.79 7.75
C PHE A 2 -12.87 -7.86 6.93
N TYR A 3 -12.33 -9.05 6.66
CA TYR A 3 -11.09 -9.18 5.89
C TYR A 3 -11.40 -9.38 4.40
N VAL A 4 -11.85 -8.31 3.74
CA VAL A 4 -12.01 -8.29 2.28
C VAL A 4 -10.73 -7.72 1.69
N LYS A 5 -9.85 -8.60 1.21
CA LYS A 5 -8.72 -8.19 0.39
C LYS A 5 -9.30 -7.47 -0.82
N ASN A 6 -8.85 -6.25 -1.08
CA ASN A 6 -9.31 -5.45 -2.22
C ASN A 6 -8.24 -5.33 -3.32
N VAL A 7 -6.99 -5.64 -2.97
CA VAL A 7 -5.83 -5.40 -3.83
C VAL A 7 -5.13 -6.74 -4.16
N PRO A 8 -4.88 -7.05 -5.45
CA PRO A 8 -4.26 -8.30 -5.89
C PRO A 8 -2.77 -8.34 -5.55
N GLY A 9 -2.18 -9.54 -5.54
CA GLY A 9 -0.78 -9.77 -5.13
C GLY A 9 0.22 -8.86 -5.82
N TRP A 10 0.10 -8.68 -7.14
CA TRP A 10 0.94 -7.77 -7.91
C TRP A 10 0.84 -6.31 -7.44
N GLU A 11 -0.38 -5.79 -7.27
CA GLU A 11 -0.61 -4.42 -6.80
C GLU A 11 -0.19 -4.22 -5.34
N ARG A 12 -0.18 -5.27 -4.52
CA ARG A 12 0.39 -5.26 -3.17
C ARG A 12 1.91 -5.09 -3.24
N MET A 13 2.57 -5.87 -4.10
CA MET A 13 4.04 -5.80 -4.25
C MET A 13 4.48 -4.44 -4.75
N LEU A 14 3.79 -3.89 -5.76
CA LEU A 14 4.05 -2.54 -6.28
C LEU A 14 3.91 -1.47 -5.19
N ARG A 15 2.89 -1.56 -4.32
CA ARG A 15 2.72 -0.64 -3.19
C ARG A 15 3.82 -0.74 -2.16
N ILE A 16 4.28 -1.96 -1.85
CA ILE A 16 5.37 -2.18 -0.90
C ILE A 16 6.66 -1.55 -1.44
N VAL A 17 7.01 -1.83 -2.70
CA VAL A 17 8.22 -1.29 -3.33
C VAL A 17 8.14 0.23 -3.45
N ALA A 18 7.06 0.77 -3.99
CA ALA A 18 6.89 2.21 -4.15
C ALA A 18 6.86 2.95 -2.80
N GLY A 19 6.18 2.38 -1.80
CA GLY A 19 6.13 2.93 -0.45
C GLY A 19 7.51 2.91 0.22
N ALA A 20 8.29 1.84 0.08
CA ALA A 20 9.63 1.75 0.62
C ALA A 20 10.58 2.78 -0.02
N LEU A 21 10.51 2.94 -1.35
CA LEU A 21 11.26 3.98 -2.06
C LEU A 21 10.84 5.38 -1.62
N ALA A 22 9.55 5.62 -1.39
CA ALA A 22 9.05 6.90 -0.88
C ALA A 22 9.51 7.17 0.56
N VAL A 23 9.58 6.16 1.43
CA VAL A 23 10.17 6.30 2.78
C VAL A 23 11.64 6.67 2.68
N ALA A 24 12.43 5.93 1.89
CA ALA A 24 13.84 6.23 1.69
C ALA A 24 14.05 7.65 1.13
N GLY A 25 13.23 8.05 0.17
CA GLY A 25 13.29 9.38 -0.42
C GLY A 25 12.88 10.51 0.54
N ALA A 26 11.87 10.27 1.38
CA ALA A 26 11.52 11.21 2.45
C ALA A 26 12.68 11.38 3.43
N LEU A 27 13.36 10.29 3.81
CA LEU A 27 14.52 10.39 4.71
C LEU A 27 15.73 11.10 4.06
N ALA A 28 15.95 10.89 2.76
CA ALA A 28 17.11 11.43 2.05
C ALA A 28 16.95 12.90 1.61
N TRP A 29 15.76 13.30 1.15
CA TRP A 29 15.59 14.57 0.42
C TRP A 29 14.66 15.58 1.11
N LEU A 30 13.81 15.18 2.07
CA LEU A 30 12.96 16.15 2.77
C LEU A 30 13.76 16.94 3.83
N PRO A 31 13.39 18.23 4.04
CA PRO A 31 13.90 19.02 5.14
C PRO A 31 13.56 18.36 6.48
N ALA A 32 14.39 18.60 7.50
CA ALA A 32 14.27 17.94 8.80
C ALA A 32 12.87 18.10 9.44
N SER A 33 12.23 19.25 9.24
CA SER A 33 10.88 19.55 9.72
C SER A 33 9.80 18.63 9.12
N TRP A 34 9.98 18.14 7.90
CA TRP A 34 8.99 17.32 7.20
C TRP A 34 9.38 15.85 7.10
N ARG A 35 10.66 15.51 7.35
CA ARG A 35 11.24 14.19 7.16
C ARG A 35 10.44 13.07 7.82
N ILE A 36 10.09 13.24 9.10
CA ILE A 36 9.33 12.24 9.87
C ILE A 36 7.89 12.13 9.34
N ALA A 37 7.22 13.26 9.12
CA ALA A 37 5.84 13.29 8.61
C ALA A 37 5.74 12.62 7.22
N GLY A 38 6.69 12.93 6.33
CA GLY A 38 6.78 12.33 5.00
C GLY A 38 7.06 10.83 5.05
N ALA A 39 7.99 10.39 5.92
CA ALA A 39 8.27 8.97 6.11
C ALA A 39 7.05 8.22 6.68
N LEU A 40 6.32 8.80 7.63
CA LEU A 40 5.11 8.21 8.22
C LEU A 40 4.00 8.06 7.17
N ALA A 41 3.79 9.09 6.34
CA ALA A 41 2.82 9.05 5.26
C ALA A 41 3.16 7.95 4.23
N ALA A 42 4.42 7.86 3.82
CA ALA A 42 4.90 6.83 2.91
C ALA A 42 4.81 5.42 3.51
N ALA A 43 5.07 5.26 4.81
CA ALA A 43 4.91 4.00 5.53
C ALA A 43 3.45 3.50 5.50
N GLY A 44 2.46 4.41 5.52
CA GLY A 44 1.05 4.06 5.34
C GLY A 44 0.77 3.34 4.01
N ILE A 45 1.49 3.69 2.93
CA ILE A 45 1.38 3.01 1.64
C ILE A 45 1.91 1.58 1.74
N VAL A 46 3.06 1.38 2.40
CA VAL A 46 3.64 0.04 2.61
C VAL A 46 2.68 -0.84 3.39
N VAL A 47 2.14 -0.33 4.50
CA VAL A 47 1.14 -1.04 5.33
C VAL A 47 -0.08 -1.43 4.51
N SER A 48 -0.56 -0.55 3.62
CA SER A 48 -1.70 -0.85 2.74
C SER A 48 -1.42 -2.00 1.76
N GLY A 49 -0.17 -2.19 1.33
CA GLY A 49 0.27 -3.32 0.51
C GLY A 49 0.36 -4.62 1.31
N LEU A 50 0.88 -4.57 2.54
CA LEU A 50 1.02 -5.73 3.43
C LEU A 50 -0.35 -6.29 3.86
N VAL A 51 -1.25 -5.43 4.32
CA VAL A 51 -2.64 -5.81 4.64
C VAL A 51 -3.40 -6.12 3.33
N GLY A 52 -3.02 -5.42 2.25
CA GLY A 52 -3.67 -5.41 0.94
C GLY A 52 -5.14 -5.03 1.00
N PHE A 53 -5.37 -4.02 1.83
CA PHE A 53 -6.56 -3.20 1.87
C PHE A 53 -6.11 -1.76 1.61
N CYS A 54 -6.69 -1.13 0.59
CA CYS A 54 -6.44 0.27 0.27
C CYS A 54 -7.77 1.02 0.38
N PRO A 55 -7.90 2.01 1.30
CA PRO A 55 -9.17 2.69 1.58
C PRO A 55 -9.68 3.44 0.35
N MET A 56 -8.79 4.06 -0.43
CA MET A 56 -9.15 4.74 -1.68
C MET A 56 -9.73 3.76 -2.70
N CYS A 57 -9.15 2.56 -2.85
CA CYS A 57 -9.71 1.52 -3.71
C CYS A 57 -11.03 0.96 -3.19
N ALA A 58 -11.26 0.99 -1.88
CA ALA A 58 -12.49 0.52 -1.27
C ALA A 58 -13.64 1.54 -1.41
N MET A 59 -13.33 2.85 -1.35
CA MET A 59 -14.26 3.94 -1.66
C MET A 59 -14.76 3.87 -3.12
N VAL A 60 -13.90 3.44 -4.04
CA VAL A 60 -14.25 3.20 -5.46
C VAL A 60 -15.07 1.90 -5.63
N GLY A 61 -15.38 1.17 -4.56
CA GLY A 61 -16.20 -0.03 -4.61
C GLY A 61 -15.48 -1.27 -5.15
N ARG A 62 -14.15 -1.20 -5.35
CA ARG A 62 -13.38 -2.37 -5.78
C ARG A 62 -13.47 -3.45 -4.68
N ARG A 63 -13.59 -4.71 -5.09
CA ARG A 63 -13.59 -5.92 -4.25
C ARG A 63 -12.80 -7.00 -4.98
N LEU A 64 -12.09 -7.85 -4.24
CA LEU A 64 -11.32 -8.94 -4.84
C LEU A 64 -12.02 -10.27 -4.54
N ASP A 65 -12.54 -10.91 -5.58
CA ASP A 65 -13.22 -12.20 -5.46
C ASP A 65 -12.22 -13.32 -5.10
N LYS A 66 -12.63 -14.25 -4.22
CA LYS A 66 -11.79 -15.37 -3.75
C LYS A 66 -11.25 -16.22 -4.91
N GLY A 67 -11.96 -16.31 -6.04
CA GLY A 67 -11.51 -17.06 -7.23
C GLY A 67 -10.35 -16.42 -7.99
N ALA A 68 -10.08 -15.13 -7.80
CA ALA A 68 -9.02 -14.41 -8.52
C ALA A 68 -7.63 -14.57 -7.88
N VAL A 69 -7.55 -14.98 -6.61
CA VAL A 69 -6.28 -15.23 -5.90
C VAL A 69 -5.62 -16.55 -6.34
N THR A 70 -6.42 -17.57 -6.67
CA THR A 70 -5.92 -18.90 -7.09
C THR A 70 -5.46 -18.93 -8.56
N ARG A 71 -5.95 -18.03 -9.42
CA ARG A 71 -5.71 -18.11 -10.88
C ARG A 71 -4.51 -17.30 -11.39
N ARG A 72 -3.74 -16.65 -10.52
CA ARG A 72 -2.67 -15.73 -10.94
C ARG A 72 -1.40 -15.82 -10.08
N ASN A 73 -1.14 -16.99 -9.52
CA ASN A 73 0.13 -17.41 -8.94
C ASN A 73 0.54 -18.73 -9.59
#